data_AF-A0A6F8ZMI5-F1
#
_entry.id   AF-A0A6F8ZMI5-F1
#
_cell.length_a   1.000
_cell.length_b   1.000
_cell.length_c   1.000
_cell.angle_alpha   90.00
_cell.angle_beta   90.00
_cell.angle_gamma   90.00
#
_symmetry.space_group_name_H-M   'P 1'
#
loop_
_entity.id
_entity.type
_entity.pdbx_description
1 polymer ?
#
loop_
_entity_poly.entity_id
_entity_poly.type
_entity_poly.pdbx_seq_one_letter_code
_entity_poly.pdbx_strand_id
1 'polypeptide(L)'
;MQSQVNHNFHPESEGMYFDRDDVALPSFSSFFLECSVKERVQAEKLLEYQNMRGGRVLLQTIAAITFSLEFQKTLNTSLLEVHRGANTHTDPHLSDFLEQHFLSDSHDTIKKLGDHLGSLTRLTSSETHGSMGEYLFDKHTL
;
A
#
# COMPACT_ATOMS: atom_id res chain seq x y z
N MET A 1 -24.76 -4.20 -12.65
CA MET A 1 -23.97 -5.40 -12.31
C MET A 1 -23.01 -5.00 -11.20
N GLN A 2 -23.53 -4.90 -9.97
CA GLN A 2 -22.74 -4.58 -8.79
C GLN A 2 -21.93 -5.82 -8.43
N SER A 3 -20.73 -5.94 -9.00
CA SER A 3 -19.74 -6.88 -8.50
C SER A 3 -19.15 -6.25 -7.25
N GLN A 4 -19.56 -6.75 -6.09
CA GLN A 4 -18.80 -6.50 -4.87
C GLN A 4 -17.42 -7.10 -5.04
N VAL A 5 -16.42 -6.28 -5.36
CA VAL A 5 -15.03 -6.68 -5.33
C VAL A 5 -14.56 -6.64 -3.87
N ASN A 6 -15.06 -7.58 -3.08
CA ASN A 6 -14.41 -8.02 -1.84
C ASN A 6 -13.37 -9.07 -2.22
N HIS A 7 -12.37 -8.67 -3.02
CA HIS A 7 -11.22 -9.52 -3.23
C HIS A 7 -10.08 -9.01 -2.34
N ASN A 8 -9.78 -9.80 -1.32
CA ASN A 8 -8.66 -9.57 -0.43
C ASN A 8 -7.39 -10.09 -1.10
N PHE A 9 -6.83 -9.29 -2.00
CA PHE A 9 -5.65 -9.65 -2.76
C PHE A 9 -4.42 -8.90 -2.26
N HIS A 10 -3.29 -9.62 -2.17
CA HIS A 10 -1.99 -8.99 -2.01
C HIS A 10 -1.73 -8.08 -3.23
N PRO A 11 -1.01 -6.95 -3.12
CA PRO A 11 -0.76 -6.04 -4.24
C PRO A 11 -0.18 -6.75 -5.48
N GLU A 12 0.63 -7.80 -5.29
CA GLU A 12 1.09 -8.63 -6.41
C GLU A 12 -0.06 -9.32 -7.17
N SER A 13 -1.02 -9.91 -6.46
CA SER A 13 -2.21 -10.51 -7.07
C SER A 13 -3.15 -9.47 -7.69
N GLU A 14 -3.24 -8.26 -7.13
CA GLU A 14 -3.98 -7.15 -7.75
C GLU A 14 -3.34 -6.75 -9.07
N GLY A 15 -2.00 -6.64 -9.10
CA GLY A 15 -1.24 -6.39 -10.32
C GLY A 15 -1.55 -7.40 -11.42
N MET A 16 -1.45 -8.70 -11.11
CA MET A 16 -1.77 -9.76 -12.07
C MET A 16 -3.24 -9.77 -12.51
N TYR A 17 -4.17 -9.35 -11.64
CA TYR A 17 -5.58 -9.26 -11.99
C TYR A 17 -5.83 -8.19 -13.06
N PHE A 18 -5.22 -7.01 -12.91
CA PHE A 18 -5.41 -5.90 -13.87
C PHE A 18 -4.73 -6.13 -15.23
N ASP A 19 -3.76 -7.05 -15.29
CA ASP A 19 -3.07 -7.44 -16.54
C ASP A 19 -3.85 -8.44 -17.40
N ARG A 20 -4.92 -9.05 -16.87
CA ARG A 20 -5.74 -10.02 -17.62
C ARG A 20 -6.32 -9.40 -18.89
N ASP A 21 -6.50 -10.22 -19.91
CA ASP A 21 -7.05 -9.81 -21.21
C ASP A 21 -8.48 -9.27 -21.12
N ASP A 22 -9.26 -9.73 -20.14
CA ASP A 22 -10.65 -9.31 -19.90
C ASP A 22 -10.78 -8.09 -18.96
N VAL A 23 -9.69 -7.62 -18.36
CA VAL A 23 -9.64 -6.40 -17.54
C VAL A 23 -8.84 -5.30 -18.26
N ALA A 24 -7.64 -5.62 -18.74
CA ALA A 24 -6.78 -4.81 -19.61
C ALA A 24 -6.50 -3.38 -19.11
N LEU A 25 -6.13 -3.24 -17.84
CA LEU A 25 -5.72 -1.97 -17.20
C LEU A 25 -4.22 -2.02 -16.83
N PRO A 26 -3.31 -1.88 -17.82
CA PRO A 26 -1.88 -2.14 -17.63
C PRO A 26 -1.17 -1.16 -16.68
N SER A 27 -1.66 0.08 -16.56
CA SER A 27 -1.06 1.05 -15.64
C SER A 27 -1.46 0.75 -14.20
N PHE A 28 -2.70 0.31 -13.97
CA PHE A 28 -3.11 -0.27 -12.68
C PHE A 28 -2.27 -1.50 -12.32
N SER A 29 -2.06 -2.41 -13.27
CA SER A 29 -1.19 -3.58 -13.07
C SER A 29 0.21 -3.16 -12.62
N SER A 30 0.83 -2.25 -13.36
CA SER A 30 2.17 -1.73 -13.07
C SER A 30 2.23 -1.06 -11.70
N PHE A 31 1.23 -0.24 -11.36
CA PHE A 31 1.14 0.44 -10.06
C PHE A 31 1.14 -0.55 -8.88
N PHE A 32 0.30 -1.59 -8.93
CA PHE A 32 0.21 -2.55 -7.82
C PHE A 32 1.44 -3.48 -7.74
N LEU A 33 2.05 -3.83 -8.88
CA LEU A 33 3.32 -4.56 -8.90
C LEU A 33 4.46 -3.74 -8.28
N GLU A 34 4.55 -2.44 -8.59
CA GLU A 34 5.51 -1.53 -7.97
C GLU A 34 5.27 -1.40 -6.45
N CYS A 35 4.01 -1.30 -6.02
CA CYS A 35 3.65 -1.30 -4.61
C CYS A 35 4.10 -2.60 -3.90
N SER A 36 3.89 -3.77 -4.52
CA SER A 36 4.36 -5.04 -3.98
C SER A 36 5.88 -5.06 -3.77
N VAL A 37 6.65 -4.56 -4.75
CA VAL A 37 8.11 -4.47 -4.63
C VAL A 37 8.52 -3.56 -3.49
N LYS A 38 7.88 -2.39 -3.34
CA LYS A 38 8.15 -1.44 -2.26
C LYS A 38 7.87 -2.03 -0.88
N GLU A 39 6.72 -2.68 -0.70
CA GLU A 39 6.35 -3.35 0.55
C GLU A 39 7.37 -4.44 0.93
N ARG A 40 7.83 -5.23 -0.06
CA ARG A 40 8.88 -6.23 0.17
C ARG A 40 10.19 -5.60 0.65
N VAL A 41 10.62 -4.50 0.01
CA VAL A 41 11.82 -3.76 0.41
C VAL A 41 11.68 -3.19 1.84
N GLN A 42 10.51 -2.68 2.20
CA GLN A 42 10.23 -2.19 3.55
C GLN A 42 10.25 -3.32 4.59
N ALA A 43 9.69 -4.48 4.28
CA ALA A 43 9.76 -5.66 5.12
C ALA A 43 11.21 -6.12 5.32
N GLU A 44 12.01 -6.19 4.25
CA GLU A 44 13.44 -6.53 4.29
C GLU A 44 14.22 -5.57 5.21
N LYS A 45 13.98 -4.25 5.12
CA LYS A 45 14.60 -3.26 6.03
C LYS A 45 14.28 -3.52 7.50
N LEU A 46 13.03 -3.87 7.85
CA LEU A 46 12.67 -4.20 9.23
C LEU A 46 13.38 -5.45 9.73
N LEU A 47 13.50 -6.47 8.88
CA LEU A 47 14.21 -7.72 9.20
C LEU A 47 15.69 -7.47 9.45
N GLU A 48 16.34 -6.72 8.57
CA GLU A 48 17.74 -6.32 8.71
C GLU A 48 17.95 -5.50 9.97
N TYR A 49 17.09 -4.52 10.23
CA TYR A 49 17.15 -3.69 11.43
C TYR A 49 17.03 -4.53 12.72
N GLN A 50 16.06 -5.45 12.76
CA GLN A 50 15.87 -6.33 13.91
C GLN A 50 17.10 -7.22 14.14
N ASN A 51 17.67 -7.78 13.08
CA ASN A 51 18.89 -8.59 13.17
C ASN A 51 20.10 -7.76 13.64
N MET A 52 20.26 -6.55 13.13
CA MET A 52 21.32 -5.61 13.53
C MET A 52 21.24 -5.26 15.02
N ARG A 53 20.03 -5.09 15.57
CA ARG A 53 19.81 -4.82 17.00
C ARG A 53 19.95 -6.07 17.89
N GLY A 54 20.26 -7.24 17.32
CA GLY A 54 20.40 -8.52 18.04
C GLY A 54 19.06 -9.16 18.40
N GLY A 55 17.95 -8.68 17.83
CA GLY A 55 16.62 -9.22 18.05
C GLY A 55 16.40 -10.58 17.37
N ARG A 56 15.17 -11.09 17.52
CA ARG A 56 14.71 -12.30 16.84
C ARG A 56 13.44 -11.97 16.07
N VAL A 57 13.43 -12.36 14.80
CA VAL A 57 12.25 -12.23 13.93
C VAL A 57 11.36 -13.44 14.12
N LEU A 58 10.09 -13.21 14.40
CA LEU A 58 9.04 -14.22 14.30
C LEU A 58 8.16 -13.90 13.09
N LEU A 59 8.22 -14.73 12.05
CA LEU A 59 7.37 -14.60 10.88
C LEU A 59 6.04 -15.30 11.13
N GLN A 60 4.95 -14.63 10.79
CA GLN A 60 3.60 -15.17 10.84
C GLN A 60 2.95 -15.06 9.47
N THR A 61 2.19 -16.09 9.09
CA THR A 61 1.35 -16.01 7.89
C THR A 61 0.19 -15.07 8.19
N ILE A 62 0.19 -13.91 7.53
CA ILE A 62 -0.98 -13.04 7.49
C ILE A 62 -1.93 -13.54 6.40
N ALA A 63 -3.23 -13.43 6.64
CA ALA A 63 -4.22 -13.59 5.57
C ALA A 63 -3.89 -12.60 4.44
N ALA A 64 -4.25 -12.89 3.19
CA ALA A 64 -4.08 -11.93 2.11
C ALA A 64 -4.82 -10.63 2.48
N ILE A 65 -4.09 -9.54 2.73
CA ILE A 65 -4.66 -8.24 3.06
C ILE A 65 -4.64 -7.40 1.79
N THR A 66 -5.79 -6.79 1.48
CA THR A 66 -5.97 -5.86 0.35
C THR A 66 -5.06 -4.65 0.48
N PHE A 67 -4.35 -4.28 -0.59
CA PHE A 67 -3.60 -3.02 -0.62
C PHE A 67 -4.57 -1.85 -0.79
N SER A 68 -4.99 -1.27 0.33
CA SER A 68 -5.99 -0.21 0.35
C SER A 68 -5.56 0.99 1.18
N LEU A 69 -6.20 2.13 0.94
CA LEU A 69 -5.99 3.35 1.73
C LEU A 69 -6.19 3.12 3.24
N GLU A 70 -7.23 2.37 3.62
CA GLU A 70 -7.52 2.07 5.02
C GLU A 70 -6.48 1.13 5.65
N PHE A 71 -5.98 0.17 4.86
CA PHE A 71 -4.86 -0.67 5.28
C PHE A 71 -3.60 0.16 5.53
N GLN A 72 -3.24 1.05 4.60
CA GLN A 72 -2.07 1.93 4.74
C GLN A 72 -2.19 2.88 5.95
N LYS A 73 -3.38 3.42 6.22
CA LYS A 73 -3.64 4.20 7.45
C LYS A 73 -3.47 3.36 8.72
N THR A 74 -3.92 2.11 8.68
CA THR A 74 -3.78 1.17 9.80
C THR A 74 -2.30 0.86 10.05
N LEU A 75 -1.53 0.56 9.01
CA LEU A 75 -0.08 0.37 9.09
C LEU A 75 0.62 1.60 9.66
N ASN A 76 0.29 2.80 9.18
CA ASN A 76 0.85 4.04 9.72
C ASN A 76 0.54 4.23 11.21
N THR A 77 -0.68 3.89 11.63
CA THR A 77 -1.05 3.90 13.05
C THR A 77 -0.19 2.94 13.86
N SER A 78 0.03 1.72 13.37
CA SER A 78 0.93 0.77 14.02
C SER A 78 2.38 1.28 14.07
N LEU A 79 2.88 1.93 13.02
CA LEU A 79 4.21 2.54 13.00
C LEU A 79 4.36 3.65 14.05
N LEU A 80 3.35 4.51 14.18
CA LEU A 80 3.33 5.58 15.19
C LEU A 80 3.30 5.01 16.62
N GLU A 81 2.62 3.88 16.84
CA GLU A 81 2.64 3.19 18.12
C GLU A 81 4.03 2.63 18.46
N VAL A 82 4.74 2.04 17.48
CA VAL A 82 6.12 1.59 17.67
C VAL A 82 7.05 2.77 17.93
N HIS A 83 6.89 3.87 17.20
CA HIS A 83 7.66 5.10 17.41
C HIS A 83 7.45 5.70 18.81
N ARG A 84 6.19 5.74 19.28
CA ARG A 84 5.87 6.14 20.66
C ARG A 84 6.51 5.22 21.69
N GLY A 85 6.53 3.92 21.42
CA GLY A 85 7.23 2.92 22.22
C GLY A 85 8.73 3.19 22.29
N ALA A 86 9.37 3.46 21.15
CA ALA A 86 10.79 3.81 21.06
C ALA A 86 11.12 5.05 21.90
N ASN A 87 10.30 6.10 21.79
CA ASN A 87 10.48 7.32 22.56
C ASN A 87 10.33 7.09 24.07
N THR A 88 9.37 6.27 24.49
CA THR A 88 9.15 5.91 25.90
C THR A 88 10.36 5.17 26.48
N HIS A 89 11.03 4.34 25.68
CA HIS A 89 12.22 3.60 26.09
C HIS A 89 13.53 4.35 25.83
N THR A 90 13.46 5.61 25.36
CA THR A 90 14.64 6.42 25.01
C THR A 90 15.54 5.70 23.99
N ASP A 91 14.95 5.14 22.94
CA ASP A 91 15.67 4.51 21.81
C ASP A 91 15.70 5.45 20.60
N PRO A 92 16.64 6.41 20.55
CA PRO A 92 16.72 7.39 19.46
C PRO A 92 17.04 6.74 18.12
N HIS A 93 17.75 5.61 18.12
CA HIS A 93 18.13 4.91 16.89
C HIS A 93 16.91 4.26 16.22
N LEU A 94 15.98 3.71 17.02
CA LEU A 94 14.72 3.19 16.49
C LEU A 94 13.79 4.31 16.00
N SER A 95 13.71 5.42 16.73
CA SER A 95 12.92 6.58 16.28
C SER A 95 13.41 7.12 14.93
N ASP A 96 14.72 7.38 14.80
CA ASP A 96 15.35 7.88 13.57
C ASP A 96 15.14 6.91 12.39
N PHE A 97 15.33 5.61 12.62
CA PHE A 97 15.10 4.59 11.59
C PHE A 97 13.65 4.59 11.07
N LEU A 98 12.65 4.68 11.97
CA LEU A 98 11.25 4.71 11.59
C LEU A 98 10.89 6.00 10.83
N GLU A 99 11.41 7.14 11.30
CA GLU A 99 11.21 8.45 10.65
C GLU A 99 11.78 8.47 9.23
N GLN A 100 13.01 7.99 9.06
CA GLN A 100 13.72 8.03 7.78
C GLN A 100 13.14 7.06 6.74
N HIS A 101 12.73 5.85 7.16
CA HIS A 101 12.44 4.77 6.20
C HIS A 101 10.98 4.38 6.10
N PHE A 102 10.12 4.79 7.02
CA PHE A 102 8.72 4.32 7.07
C PHE A 102 7.71 5.45 7.13
N LEU A 103 7.91 6.45 8.02
CA LEU A 103 6.90 7.49 8.23
C LEU A 103 6.74 8.41 7.00
N SER A 104 7.85 8.83 6.37
CA SER A 104 7.77 9.62 5.13
C SER A 104 7.08 8.86 4.01
N ASP A 105 7.51 7.63 3.75
CA ASP A 105 6.94 6.77 2.70
C ASP A 105 5.46 6.46 2.93
N SER A 106 5.06 6.25 4.20
CA SER A 106 3.66 6.01 4.57
C SER A 106 2.80 7.22 4.28
N HIS A 107 3.25 8.43 4.63
CA HIS A 107 2.50 9.66 4.35
C HIS A 107 2.34 9.89 2.84
N ASP A 108 3.40 9.70 2.06
CA ASP A 108 3.36 9.85 0.61
C ASP A 108 2.42 8.82 -0.04
N THR A 109 2.46 7.57 0.43
CA THR A 109 1.59 6.48 -0.06
C THR A 109 0.13 6.75 0.26
N ILE A 110 -0.18 7.15 1.49
CA ILE A 110 -1.55 7.50 1.92
C ILE A 110 -2.07 8.68 1.10
N LYS A 111 -1.24 9.71 0.87
CA LYS A 111 -1.64 10.86 0.06
C LYS A 111 -1.92 10.46 -1.38
N LYS A 112 -1.02 9.69 -2.00
CA LYS A 112 -1.16 9.22 -3.39
C LYS A 112 -2.43 8.39 -3.56
N LEU A 113 -2.69 7.44 -2.65
CA LEU A 113 -3.90 6.62 -2.67
C LEU A 113 -5.17 7.46 -2.44
N GLY A 114 -5.13 8.44 -1.54
CA GLY A 114 -6.24 9.38 -1.32
C GLY A 114 -6.57 10.22 -2.55
N ASP A 115 -5.55 10.72 -3.25
CA ASP A 115 -5.71 11.48 -4.49
C ASP A 115 -6.28 10.61 -5.62
N HIS A 116 -5.76 9.39 -5.76
CA HIS A 116 -6.25 8.43 -6.74
C HIS A 116 -7.70 8.07 -6.49
N LEU A 117 -8.07 7.73 -5.25
CA LEU A 117 -9.45 7.43 -4.88
C LEU A 117 -10.38 8.61 -5.17
N GLY A 118 -10.02 9.82 -4.73
CA GLY A 118 -10.83 11.01 -4.97
C GLY A 118 -11.00 11.34 -6.46
N SER A 119 -9.95 11.14 -7.26
CA SER A 119 -9.98 11.37 -8.71
C SER A 119 -10.81 10.31 -9.43
N LEU A 120 -10.62 9.04 -9.09
CA LEU A 120 -11.38 7.94 -9.65
C LEU A 120 -12.87 8.09 -9.30
N THR A 121 -13.23 8.38 -8.05
CA THR A 121 -14.61 8.64 -7.64
C THR A 121 -15.26 9.76 -8.47
N ARG A 122 -14.54 10.86 -8.75
CA ARG A 122 -15.06 11.94 -9.61
C ARG A 122 -15.27 11.50 -11.06
N LEU A 123 -14.34 10.72 -11.61
CA LEU A 123 -14.42 10.23 -13.00
C LEU A 123 -15.49 9.16 -13.18
N THR A 124 -15.77 8.37 -12.14
CA THR A 124 -16.76 7.28 -12.16
C THR A 124 -18.11 7.67 -11.55
N SER A 125 -18.29 8.94 -11.17
CA SER A 125 -19.53 9.45 -10.55
C SER A 125 -20.78 9.31 -11.44
N SER A 126 -20.60 9.18 -12.75
CA SER A 126 -21.69 9.01 -13.72
C SER A 126 -21.84 7.53 -14.11
N GLU A 127 -22.98 6.92 -13.80
CA GLU A 127 -23.24 5.49 -14.08
C GLU A 127 -23.11 5.13 -15.56
N THR A 128 -23.34 6.08 -16.47
CA THR A 128 -23.23 5.86 -17.92
C THR A 128 -21.80 5.86 -18.45
N HIS A 129 -20.83 6.36 -17.67
CA HIS A 129 -19.44 6.55 -18.12
C HIS A 129 -18.38 5.98 -17.17
N GLY A 130 -18.77 5.16 -16.17
CA GLY A 130 -17.84 4.58 -15.19
C GLY A 130 -16.64 3.87 -15.82
N SER A 131 -16.88 3.00 -16.82
CA SER A 131 -15.80 2.28 -17.53
C SER A 131 -14.89 3.20 -18.34
N MET A 132 -15.43 4.27 -18.92
CA MET A 132 -14.62 5.29 -19.60
C MET A 132 -13.75 6.06 -18.59
N GLY A 133 -14.29 6.35 -17.40
CA GLY A 133 -13.55 6.98 -16.31
C GLY A 133 -12.37 6.15 -15.84
N GLU A 134 -12.55 4.85 -15.64
CA GLU A 134 -11.49 3.90 -15.27
C GLU A 134 -10.40 3.83 -16.35
N TYR A 135 -10.80 3.75 -17.63
CA TYR A 135 -9.86 3.74 -18.76
C TYR A 135 -9.05 5.05 -18.85
N LEU A 136 -9.70 6.20 -18.72
CA LEU A 136 -9.01 7.50 -18.75
C LEU A 136 -8.05 7.66 -17.57
N PHE A 137 -8.42 7.14 -16.41
CA PHE A 137 -7.56 7.16 -15.23
C PHE A 137 -6.31 6.29 -15.43
N ASP A 138 -6.47 5.06 -15.94
CA ASP A 138 -5.37 4.16 -16.29
C ASP A 138 -4.41 4.81 -17.30
N LYS A 139 -4.92 5.52 -18.31
CA LYS A 139 -4.08 6.11 -19.37
C LYS A 139 -3.40 7.43 -19.02
N HIS A 140 -3.96 8.21 -18.11
CA HIS A 140 -3.54 9.59 -17.92
C HIS A 140 -3.15 9.96 -16.48
N THR A 141 -3.36 9.07 -15.52
CA THR A 141 -3.01 9.33 -14.11
C THR A 141 -2.02 8.33 -13.54
N LEU A 142 -2.16 7.05 -13.87
CA LEU A 142 -1.29 5.97 -13.39
C LEU A 142 -0.06 5.78 -14.28
#